data_AF-Q9CYI0-F1
#
_entry.id   AF-Q9CYI0-F1
#
_cell.length_a   1.000
_cell.length_b   1.000
_cell.length_c   1.000
_cell.angle_alpha   90.00
_cell.angle_beta   90.00
_cell.angle_gamma   90.00
#
_symmetry.space_group_name_H-M   'P 1'
#
loop_
_entity.id
_entity.type
_entity.pdbx_description
1 polymer ?
#
loop_
_entity_poly.entity_id
_entity_poly.type
_entity_poly.pdbx_seq_one_letter_code
_entity_poly.pdbx_strand_id
1 'polypeptide(L)'
;MLPSLQESLDGDEKELESSEEGGSAEERRLEPPPSSHYCLYSFRGSRLTQNRGDSDDGRSGGINAETPSGDDFSLSLVDTNLPSEVEPELRSFIAKRLSKGAVFEGLGNVASVELRIPGYRVGCYYCLFQQEKLLPEIAAMESEHNPSEYVVCFLGGSEKGLELFRLELDKYIQGLKNNMNCEERSLGNDVKSYLNSWYEDVVCPIQRVVLLFQEKLTFLLHAALSYTPVEFKESDEKTKRDINRFLSVASLQGLIHEGTMTSLCMAMTEEQHKSVIIDCSGPQPQFHNAGSNRFCEDWMQAFLHGAEAGNPFLFRQVLENFKLKAIQDTNNLKRFIRQAEMNHYALFKCYMFLKNCGSGDILLKIVKVEHEEMPEAKSVVAVLEEFMREALV
;
A
#
# COMPACT_ATOMS: atom_id res chain seq x y z
N MET A 1 -13.18 20.98 20.03
CA MET A 1 -11.79 21.34 20.38
C MET A 1 -10.92 20.22 19.85
N LEU A 2 -10.22 20.46 18.74
CA LEU A 2 -9.23 19.51 18.21
C LEU A 2 -8.14 19.31 19.26
N PRO A 3 -7.79 18.06 19.64
CA PRO A 3 -6.62 17.84 20.47
C PRO A 3 -5.39 18.17 19.62
N SER A 4 -4.65 19.19 20.02
CA SER A 4 -3.27 19.41 19.58
C SER A 4 -2.47 18.14 19.82
N LEU A 5 -1.91 17.56 18.76
CA LEU A 5 -0.94 16.48 18.79
C LEU A 5 0.38 16.99 19.41
N GLN A 6 0.39 17.21 20.71
CA GLN A 6 1.59 17.56 21.45
C GLN A 6 1.33 17.34 22.95
N GLU A 7 1.30 16.08 23.39
CA GLU A 7 1.52 15.71 24.79
C GLU A 7 1.73 14.20 24.89
N SER A 8 2.75 13.80 25.66
CA SER A 8 3.16 12.44 26.02
C SER A 8 4.13 11.70 25.08
N LEU A 9 5.39 12.14 25.08
CA LEU A 9 6.51 11.22 25.28
C LEU A 9 7.65 11.99 25.96
N ASP A 10 7.69 11.79 27.27
CA ASP A 10 8.68 12.25 28.23
C ASP A 10 9.84 11.23 28.23
N GLY A 11 11.08 11.71 28.22
CA GLY A 11 12.29 10.91 28.47
C GLY A 11 13.15 10.55 27.26
N ASP A 12 14.00 11.48 26.81
CA ASP A 12 15.46 11.30 26.92
C ASP A 12 16.19 12.60 26.52
N GLU A 13 17.13 12.98 27.38
CA GLU A 13 17.93 14.21 27.33
C GLU A 13 19.06 14.15 26.29
N LYS A 14 19.50 15.33 25.84
CA LYS A 14 20.74 15.64 25.08
C LYS A 14 20.64 15.31 23.57
N GLU A 15 20.86 16.21 22.63
CA GLU A 15 21.97 17.16 22.53
C GLU A 15 21.76 18.09 21.30
N LEU A 16 22.24 19.34 21.38
CA LEU A 16 22.60 20.27 20.28
C LEU A 16 21.45 20.99 19.55
N GLU A 17 21.11 22.22 19.96
CA GLU A 17 21.77 23.50 19.64
C GLU A 17 21.47 24.07 18.23
N SER A 18 20.68 25.15 18.26
CA SER A 18 20.78 26.37 17.43
C SER A 18 20.54 26.29 15.92
N SER A 19 19.47 26.93 15.46
CA SER A 19 19.55 28.25 14.81
C SER A 19 18.16 28.74 14.40
N GLU A 20 17.81 29.92 14.90
CA GLU A 20 16.66 30.72 14.47
C GLU A 20 16.95 31.32 13.10
N GLU A 21 16.02 31.22 12.15
CA GLU A 21 15.77 32.31 11.20
C GLU A 21 14.36 32.17 10.62
N GLY A 22 13.57 33.24 10.77
CA GLY A 22 12.21 33.33 10.28
C GLY A 22 12.14 33.34 8.76
N GLY A 23 11.16 32.62 8.23
CA GLY A 23 10.81 32.63 6.81
C GLY A 23 9.29 32.63 6.66
N SER A 24 8.80 33.65 5.98
CA SER A 24 7.41 34.04 5.76
C SER A 24 6.44 32.93 5.32
N ALA A 25 5.23 33.01 5.87
CA ALA A 25 4.04 32.41 5.31
C ALA A 25 3.70 33.08 3.97
N GLU A 26 3.96 32.41 2.85
CA GLU A 26 3.26 32.52 1.56
C GLU A 26 3.97 31.68 0.49
N GLU A 27 3.66 30.38 0.44
CA GLU A 27 3.77 29.59 -0.80
C GLU A 27 2.93 28.31 -0.70
N ARG A 28 1.62 28.48 -0.46
CA ARG A 28 0.63 27.46 -0.84
C ARG A 28 0.40 27.58 -2.35
N ARG A 29 1.33 27.08 -3.16
CA ARG A 29 1.09 26.86 -4.59
C ARG A 29 0.42 25.50 -4.76
N LEU A 30 -0.83 25.55 -5.21
CA LEU A 30 -1.58 24.41 -5.74
C LEU A 30 -0.70 23.68 -6.77
N GLU A 31 -0.25 22.46 -6.45
CA GLU A 31 0.43 21.61 -7.43
C GLU A 31 -0.57 21.23 -8.54
N PRO A 32 -0.19 21.35 -9.83
CA PRO A 32 -1.01 20.83 -10.92
C PRO A 32 -1.19 19.31 -10.74
N PRO A 33 -2.25 18.69 -11.29
CA PRO A 33 -2.45 17.25 -11.15
C PRO A 33 -1.17 16.53 -11.59
N PRO A 34 -0.70 15.53 -10.83
CA PRO A 34 0.54 14.85 -11.17
C PRO A 34 0.36 14.23 -12.55
N SER A 35 1.13 14.72 -13.53
CA SER A 35 1.12 14.11 -14.86
C SER A 35 1.67 12.69 -14.70
N SER A 36 0.77 11.71 -14.77
CA SER A 36 1.11 10.31 -14.60
C SER A 36 1.76 9.80 -15.87
N HIS A 37 3.04 9.46 -15.79
CA HIS A 37 3.78 8.94 -16.94
C HIS A 37 4.16 7.47 -16.74
N TYR A 38 4.39 6.78 -17.85
CA TYR A 38 5.01 5.47 -17.86
C TYR A 38 6.06 5.36 -18.97
N CYS A 39 7.02 4.47 -18.75
CA CYS A 39 7.94 4.01 -19.78
C CYS A 39 8.09 2.49 -19.68
N LEU A 40 8.12 1.84 -20.84
CA LEU A 40 8.44 0.42 -20.97
C LEU A 40 9.73 0.29 -21.78
N TYR A 41 10.71 -0.38 -21.19
CA TYR A 41 11.98 -0.66 -21.84
C TYR A 41 12.17 -2.16 -22.01
N SER A 42 12.76 -2.56 -23.13
CA SER A 42 13.35 -3.88 -23.28
C SER A 42 14.79 -3.82 -22.79
N PHE A 43 15.14 -4.77 -21.94
CA PHE A 43 16.44 -4.86 -21.30
C PHE A 43 17.15 -6.11 -21.80
N ARG A 44 18.42 -5.94 -22.21
CA ARG A 44 19.34 -7.03 -22.49
C ARG A 44 20.57 -6.81 -21.64
N GLY A 45 20.75 -7.67 -20.65
CA GLY A 45 21.93 -7.70 -19.80
C GLY A 45 22.48 -9.12 -19.74
N SER A 46 23.79 -9.29 -19.83
CA SER A 46 24.43 -10.55 -19.50
C SER A 46 24.40 -10.75 -17.98
N ARG A 47 23.30 -11.30 -17.45
CA ARG A 47 23.30 -11.88 -16.11
C ARG A 47 24.13 -13.15 -16.20
N LEU A 48 25.42 -13.05 -15.89
CA LEU A 48 26.26 -14.20 -15.55
C LEU A 48 25.53 -14.97 -14.44
N THR A 49 24.88 -16.06 -14.82
CA THR A 49 24.48 -17.13 -13.93
C THR A 49 25.78 -17.66 -13.30
N GLN A 50 26.20 -17.07 -12.18
CA GLN A 50 27.14 -17.72 -11.27
C GLN A 50 26.40 -18.88 -10.59
N ASN A 51 26.14 -19.92 -11.37
CA ASN A 51 25.91 -21.24 -10.83
C ASN A 51 27.27 -21.71 -10.33
N ARG A 52 27.43 -21.68 -9.00
CA ARG A 52 28.36 -22.52 -8.25
C ARG A 52 28.36 -23.92 -8.86
N GLY A 53 29.41 -24.24 -9.59
CA GLY A 53 29.73 -25.57 -10.05
C GLY A 53 31.19 -25.82 -9.76
N ASP A 54 31.47 -26.31 -8.55
CA ASP A 54 32.73 -26.98 -8.22
C ASP A 54 32.96 -28.08 -9.24
N SER A 55 33.94 -27.91 -10.13
CA SER A 55 34.54 -29.01 -10.88
C SER A 55 35.96 -28.61 -11.28
N ASP A 56 36.86 -28.97 -10.36
CA ASP A 56 38.29 -29.09 -10.52
C ASP A 56 38.59 -30.07 -11.67
N ASP A 57 39.20 -29.60 -12.76
CA ASP A 57 40.02 -30.43 -13.63
C ASP A 57 40.86 -29.55 -14.56
N GLY A 58 42.17 -29.50 -14.26
CA GLY A 58 43.15 -28.77 -15.03
C GLY A 58 43.46 -29.42 -16.37
N ARG A 59 43.58 -28.61 -17.43
CA ARG A 59 44.58 -28.79 -18.49
C ARG A 59 44.61 -27.62 -19.50
N SER A 60 45.78 -26.99 -19.52
CA SER A 60 46.47 -26.28 -20.60
C SER A 60 45.74 -26.05 -21.94
N GLY A 61 45.56 -24.78 -22.30
CA GLY A 61 45.24 -24.35 -23.66
C GLY A 61 45.25 -22.84 -23.79
N GLY A 62 46.41 -22.25 -24.08
CA GLY A 62 46.54 -20.81 -24.29
C GLY A 62 45.93 -20.38 -25.62
N ILE A 63 44.89 -19.57 -25.57
CA ILE A 63 44.44 -18.69 -26.66
C ILE A 63 43.92 -17.41 -26.00
N ASN A 64 44.59 -16.29 -26.32
CA ASN A 64 44.15 -14.90 -26.25
C ASN A 64 43.22 -14.49 -25.09
N ALA A 65 43.79 -13.71 -24.17
CA ALA A 65 43.05 -12.85 -23.27
C ALA A 65 42.29 -11.79 -24.10
N GLU A 66 41.11 -12.14 -24.58
CA GLU A 66 40.10 -11.19 -25.01
C GLU A 66 39.52 -10.53 -23.77
N THR A 67 39.85 -9.26 -23.60
CA THR A 67 39.17 -8.29 -22.74
C THR A 67 37.66 -8.56 -22.80
N PRO A 68 36.93 -8.66 -21.67
CA PRO A 68 35.47 -8.66 -21.75
C PRO A 68 35.08 -7.28 -22.29
N SER A 69 34.72 -7.23 -23.58
CA SER A 69 34.11 -6.06 -24.19
C SER A 69 32.87 -5.71 -23.35
N GLY A 70 32.85 -4.51 -22.78
CA GLY A 70 31.77 -4.03 -21.91
C GLY A 70 30.45 -3.71 -22.64
N ASP A 71 30.06 -4.54 -23.62
CA ASP A 71 29.07 -4.22 -24.66
C ASP A 71 27.71 -4.93 -24.52
N ASP A 72 27.48 -5.78 -23.53
CA ASP A 72 26.22 -6.55 -23.42
C ASP A 72 25.15 -5.89 -22.52
N PHE A 73 25.18 -4.56 -22.38
CA PHE A 73 24.10 -3.79 -21.73
C PHE A 73 23.34 -2.98 -22.78
N SER A 74 22.06 -3.29 -22.99
CA SER A 74 21.18 -2.45 -23.81
C SER A 74 19.82 -2.23 -23.13
N LEU A 75 19.33 -1.00 -23.20
CA LEU A 75 18.01 -0.60 -22.72
C LEU A 75 17.31 0.18 -23.84
N SER A 76 16.46 -0.51 -24.60
CA SER A 76 15.71 0.06 -25.74
C SER A 76 14.29 0.41 -25.33
N LEU A 77 13.80 1.55 -25.82
CA LEU A 77 12.43 2.00 -25.56
C LEU A 77 11.44 1.15 -26.37
N VAL A 78 10.46 0.56 -25.69
CA VAL A 78 9.34 -0.17 -26.31
C VAL A 78 8.14 0.75 -26.44
N ASP A 79 7.80 1.48 -25.38
CA ASP A 79 6.64 2.39 -25.35
C ASP A 79 6.73 3.42 -24.21
N THR A 80 6.11 4.59 -24.38
CA THR A 80 6.05 5.63 -23.36
C THR A 80 4.98 6.68 -23.67
N ASN A 81 4.48 7.36 -22.63
CA ASN A 81 3.72 8.61 -22.76
C ASN A 81 4.50 9.85 -22.24
N LEU A 82 5.80 9.71 -22.01
CA LEU A 82 6.69 10.77 -21.55
C LEU A 82 7.17 11.60 -22.76
N PRO A 83 7.36 12.93 -22.63
CA PRO A 83 7.93 13.73 -23.71
C PRO A 83 9.30 13.22 -24.15
N SER A 84 9.56 13.24 -25.45
CA SER A 84 10.81 12.76 -26.06
C SER A 84 12.06 13.49 -25.56
N GLU A 85 11.91 14.70 -25.05
CA GLU A 85 12.97 15.51 -24.45
C GLU A 85 13.44 14.97 -23.10
N VAL A 86 12.53 14.32 -22.36
CA VAL A 86 12.70 13.95 -20.95
C VAL A 86 13.02 12.45 -20.79
N GLU A 87 12.46 11.63 -21.68
CA GLU A 87 12.66 10.19 -21.69
C GLU A 87 14.15 9.74 -21.65
N PRO A 88 15.09 10.38 -22.37
CA PRO A 88 16.51 10.02 -22.28
C PRO A 88 17.13 10.16 -20.89
N GLU A 89 16.62 11.08 -20.08
CA GLU A 89 17.09 11.30 -18.70
C GLU A 89 16.65 10.15 -17.80
N LEU A 90 15.38 9.72 -17.92
CA LEU A 90 14.87 8.55 -17.23
C LEU A 90 15.63 7.28 -17.65
N ARG A 91 15.85 7.08 -18.95
CA ARG A 91 16.63 5.94 -19.46
C ARG A 91 18.02 5.89 -18.84
N SER A 92 18.72 7.04 -18.78
CA SER A 92 20.04 7.14 -18.14
C SER A 92 19.99 6.82 -16.65
N PHE A 93 18.95 7.30 -15.94
CA PHE A 93 18.73 7.01 -14.53
C PHE A 93 18.55 5.51 -14.27
N ILE A 94 17.68 4.85 -15.05
CA ILE A 94 17.40 3.42 -14.93
C ILE A 94 18.63 2.59 -15.30
N ALA A 95 19.36 2.95 -16.37
CA ALA A 95 20.58 2.26 -16.76
C ALA A 95 21.64 2.26 -15.65
N LYS A 96 21.81 3.39 -14.94
CA LYS A 96 22.71 3.48 -13.77
C LYS A 96 22.26 2.64 -12.58
N ARG A 97 20.97 2.38 -12.42
CA ARG A 97 20.42 1.53 -11.33
C ARG A 97 20.57 0.04 -11.67
N LEU A 98 20.31 -0.33 -12.91
CA LEU A 98 20.47 -1.70 -13.41
C LEU A 98 21.94 -2.13 -13.37
N SER A 99 22.88 -1.27 -13.80
CA SER A 99 24.32 -1.58 -13.77
C SER A 99 24.88 -1.79 -12.37
N LYS A 100 24.22 -1.24 -11.33
CA LYS A 100 24.57 -1.44 -9.92
C LYS A 100 23.94 -2.70 -9.30
N GLY A 101 23.16 -3.48 -10.05
CA GLY A 101 22.46 -4.66 -9.54
C GLY A 101 21.30 -4.32 -8.59
N ALA A 102 20.79 -3.08 -8.61
CA ALA A 102 19.77 -2.61 -7.65
C ALA A 102 18.33 -2.98 -8.03
N VAL A 103 18.12 -3.96 -8.92
CA VAL A 103 16.79 -4.33 -9.43
C VAL A 103 16.60 -5.84 -9.34
N PHE A 104 15.71 -6.25 -8.44
CA PHE A 104 15.30 -7.63 -8.26
C PHE A 104 14.07 -7.91 -9.12
N GLU A 105 13.94 -9.14 -9.60
CA GLU A 105 12.76 -9.52 -10.36
C GLU A 105 11.52 -9.53 -9.47
N GLY A 106 10.42 -8.95 -9.96
CA GLY A 106 9.10 -9.05 -9.34
C GLY A 106 8.90 -8.18 -8.09
N LEU A 107 9.94 -7.45 -7.65
CA LEU A 107 9.87 -6.46 -6.57
C LEU A 107 10.32 -5.11 -7.11
N GLY A 108 9.37 -4.19 -7.25
CA GLY A 108 9.68 -2.84 -7.68
C GLY A 108 10.41 -2.04 -6.61
N ASN A 109 11.09 -1.00 -7.06
CA ASN A 109 11.73 0.01 -6.22
C ASN A 109 11.17 1.38 -6.56
N VAL A 110 11.14 2.28 -5.59
CA VAL A 110 10.78 3.69 -5.80
C VAL A 110 12.00 4.56 -5.54
N ALA A 111 12.16 5.61 -6.36
CA ALA A 111 13.18 6.62 -6.16
C ALA A 111 12.74 7.97 -6.72
N SER A 112 13.23 9.07 -6.15
CA SER A 112 13.07 10.40 -6.75
C SER A 112 13.91 10.54 -8.02
N VAL A 113 13.30 11.04 -9.08
CA VAL A 113 13.96 11.39 -10.34
C VAL A 113 13.78 12.89 -10.56
N GLU A 114 14.90 13.57 -10.81
CA GLU A 114 14.92 14.98 -11.18
C GLU A 114 15.03 15.06 -12.69
N LEU A 115 13.96 15.55 -13.32
CA LEU A 115 13.84 15.71 -14.76
C LEU A 115 14.07 17.18 -15.10
N ARG A 116 14.60 17.50 -16.28
CA ARG A 116 14.86 18.89 -16.71
C ARG A 116 13.62 19.78 -16.87
N ILE A 117 12.43 19.28 -16.53
CA ILE A 117 11.25 20.10 -16.36
C ILE A 117 11.46 20.97 -15.09
N PRO A 118 11.57 22.31 -15.20
CA PRO A 118 11.97 23.16 -14.09
C PRO A 118 11.11 22.94 -12.84
N GLY A 119 11.75 22.53 -11.74
CA GLY A 119 11.10 22.38 -10.42
C GLY A 119 10.40 21.03 -10.16
N TYR A 120 10.55 20.03 -11.04
CA TYR A 120 9.79 18.79 -10.94
C TYR A 120 10.67 17.61 -10.47
N ARG A 121 10.75 17.40 -9.15
CA ARG A 121 11.20 16.10 -8.59
C ARG A 121 9.99 15.19 -8.50
N VAL A 122 10.01 14.11 -9.28
CA VAL A 122 8.92 13.15 -9.35
C VAL A 122 9.33 11.81 -8.74
N GLY A 123 8.40 11.13 -8.08
CA GLY A 123 8.60 9.74 -7.71
C GLY A 123 8.62 8.87 -8.97
N CYS A 124 9.53 7.89 -9.02
CA CYS A 124 9.59 6.88 -10.05
C CYS A 124 9.58 5.50 -9.41
N TYR A 125 8.51 4.74 -9.63
CA TYR A 125 8.50 3.30 -9.42
C TYR A 125 9.15 2.64 -10.64
N TYR A 126 10.01 1.65 -10.43
CA TYR A 126 10.56 0.83 -11.51
C TYR A 126 10.69 -0.63 -11.10
N CYS A 127 10.36 -1.53 -12.02
CA CYS A 127 10.37 -2.98 -11.79
C CYS A 127 10.91 -3.71 -13.02
N LEU A 128 11.80 -4.68 -12.79
CA LEU A 128 12.25 -5.61 -13.82
C LEU A 128 11.39 -6.86 -13.75
N PHE A 129 10.97 -7.33 -14.92
CA PHE A 129 10.22 -8.56 -15.03
C PHE A 129 10.61 -9.35 -16.27
N GLN A 130 10.59 -10.68 -16.17
CA GLN A 130 10.80 -11.60 -17.28
C GLN A 130 9.45 -12.06 -17.84
N GLN A 131 9.39 -12.18 -19.16
CA GLN A 131 8.29 -12.88 -19.82
C GLN A 131 8.55 -14.39 -19.76
N GLU A 132 7.77 -15.11 -18.95
CA GLU A 132 7.82 -16.57 -18.90
C GLU A 132 7.20 -17.14 -20.18
N LYS A 133 8.00 -17.83 -21.00
CA LYS A 133 7.44 -18.67 -22.06
C LYS A 133 6.75 -19.86 -21.41
N LEU A 134 5.42 -19.93 -21.51
CA LEU A 134 4.71 -21.18 -21.29
C LEU A 134 5.27 -22.20 -22.29
N LEU A 135 5.86 -23.28 -21.75
CA LEU A 135 6.53 -24.36 -22.46
C LEU A 135 5.76 -24.79 -23.72
N PRO A 136 6.39 -24.87 -24.90
CA PRO A 136 5.94 -25.78 -25.92
C PRO A 136 6.56 -27.14 -25.63
N GLU A 137 5.78 -28.04 -25.03
CA GLU A 137 5.93 -29.45 -25.40
C GLU A 137 5.88 -29.49 -26.94
N ILE A 138 6.94 -30.03 -27.56
CA ILE A 138 7.08 -30.22 -29.02
C ILE A 138 7.67 -29.01 -29.78
N ALA A 139 8.96 -28.72 -29.59
CA ALA A 139 9.84 -28.24 -30.68
C ALA A 139 11.32 -28.37 -30.27
N ALA A 140 11.87 -29.57 -30.43
CA ALA A 140 13.29 -29.71 -30.70
C ALA A 140 13.56 -29.01 -32.03
N MET A 141 14.22 -27.85 -32.03
CA MET A 141 15.11 -27.30 -33.07
C MET A 141 15.53 -25.88 -32.62
N GLU A 142 16.75 -25.80 -32.07
CA GLU A 142 17.73 -24.74 -32.31
C GLU A 142 17.19 -23.29 -32.40
N SER A 143 17.00 -22.65 -31.24
CA SER A 143 17.52 -21.30 -31.03
C SER A 143 17.51 -20.97 -29.52
N GLU A 144 18.68 -20.69 -28.95
CA GLU A 144 18.83 -20.13 -27.60
C GLU A 144 18.25 -18.71 -27.55
N HIS A 145 16.93 -18.58 -27.57
CA HIS A 145 16.27 -17.29 -27.33
C HIS A 145 16.14 -17.09 -25.83
N ASN A 146 17.10 -16.39 -25.23
CA ASN A 146 17.03 -15.87 -23.86
C ASN A 146 15.65 -15.22 -23.60
N PRO A 147 15.07 -15.39 -22.40
CA PRO A 147 13.81 -14.74 -22.05
C PRO A 147 13.95 -13.23 -22.23
N SER A 148 12.94 -12.60 -22.83
CA SER A 148 12.92 -11.14 -22.99
C SER A 148 12.67 -10.50 -21.64
N GLU A 149 13.63 -9.71 -21.18
CA GLU A 149 13.54 -8.92 -19.95
C GLU A 149 12.98 -7.53 -20.26
N TYR A 150 12.05 -7.08 -19.42
CA TYR A 150 11.41 -5.77 -19.55
C TYR A 150 11.51 -4.98 -18.25
N VAL A 151 11.66 -3.66 -18.37
CA VAL A 151 11.64 -2.73 -17.25
C VAL A 151 10.46 -1.78 -17.44
N VAL A 152 9.53 -1.80 -16.49
CA VAL A 152 8.45 -0.81 -16.41
C VAL A 152 8.87 0.30 -15.46
N CYS A 153 8.59 1.54 -15.83
CA CYS A 153 8.70 2.71 -14.98
C CYS A 153 7.35 3.42 -14.92
N PHE A 154 6.92 3.79 -13.71
CA PHE A 154 5.76 4.65 -13.48
C PHE A 154 6.21 5.91 -12.74
N LEU A 155 5.84 7.09 -13.27
CA LEU A 155 6.22 8.37 -12.71
C LEU A 155 4.97 9.13 -12.26
N GLY A 156 4.96 9.55 -11.00
CA GLY A 156 3.87 10.36 -10.45
C GLY A 156 4.11 10.71 -8.99
N GLY A 157 3.56 11.84 -8.54
CA GLY A 157 3.69 12.31 -7.16
C GLY A 157 5.13 12.42 -6.68
N SER A 158 5.34 12.26 -5.36
CA SER A 158 6.67 12.20 -4.74
C SER A 158 7.12 10.75 -4.53
N GLU A 159 8.42 10.54 -4.31
CA GLU A 159 8.96 9.22 -3.92
C GLU A 159 8.24 8.65 -2.70
N LYS A 160 8.03 9.46 -1.66
CA LYS A 160 7.29 9.05 -0.47
C LYS A 160 5.85 8.67 -0.79
N GLY A 161 5.20 9.40 -1.70
CA GLY A 161 3.84 9.12 -2.13
C GLY A 161 3.72 7.79 -2.86
N LEU A 162 4.59 7.52 -3.83
CA LEU A 162 4.59 6.25 -4.58
C LEU A 162 4.99 5.05 -3.71
N GLU A 163 5.87 5.22 -2.73
CA GLU A 163 6.24 4.13 -1.81
C GLU A 163 5.00 3.59 -1.08
N LEU A 164 4.01 4.46 -0.77
CA LEU A 164 2.75 4.02 -0.17
C LEU A 164 1.93 3.10 -1.09
N PHE A 165 2.13 3.14 -2.40
CA PHE A 165 1.42 2.31 -3.39
C PHE A 165 2.29 1.17 -3.95
N ARG A 166 3.48 0.93 -3.38
CA ARG A 166 4.45 -0.01 -3.93
C ARG A 166 3.90 -1.42 -4.09
N LEU A 167 3.24 -1.96 -3.06
CA LEU A 167 2.67 -3.32 -3.09
C LEU A 167 1.59 -3.45 -4.16
N GLU A 168 0.80 -2.42 -4.33
CA GLU A 168 -0.22 -2.35 -5.35
C GLU A 168 0.34 -2.24 -6.77
N LEU A 169 1.44 -1.49 -6.94
CA LEU A 169 2.16 -1.39 -8.22
C LEU A 169 2.80 -2.74 -8.57
N ASP A 170 3.39 -3.43 -7.59
CA ASP A 170 3.93 -4.78 -7.79
C ASP A 170 2.85 -5.76 -8.27
N LYS A 171 1.66 -5.75 -7.63
CA LYS A 171 0.50 -6.53 -8.09
C LYS A 171 0.02 -6.13 -9.48
N TYR A 172 0.07 -4.85 -9.81
CA TYR A 172 -0.29 -4.35 -11.14
C TYR A 172 0.66 -4.87 -12.22
N ILE A 173 1.96 -4.89 -11.96
CA ILE A 173 2.95 -5.48 -12.87
C ILE A 173 2.77 -7.00 -13.00
N GLN A 174 2.38 -7.71 -11.94
CA GLN A 174 2.01 -9.13 -12.05
C GLN A 174 0.79 -9.33 -12.98
N GLY A 175 -0.18 -8.42 -12.94
CA GLY A 175 -1.29 -8.39 -13.90
C GLY A 175 -0.82 -8.16 -15.34
N LEU A 176 0.17 -7.28 -15.54
CA LEU A 176 0.78 -7.05 -16.84
C LEU A 176 1.48 -8.30 -17.39
N LYS A 177 2.20 -9.07 -16.55
CA LYS A 177 2.81 -10.35 -16.95
C LYS A 177 1.77 -11.31 -17.55
N ASN A 178 0.60 -11.41 -16.92
CA ASN A 178 -0.49 -12.26 -17.40
C ASN A 178 -1.05 -11.79 -18.74
N ASN A 179 -1.16 -10.47 -18.95
CA ASN A 179 -1.62 -9.90 -20.23
C ASN A 179 -0.62 -10.14 -21.35
N MET A 180 0.69 -10.07 -21.09
CA MET A 180 1.72 -10.30 -22.12
C MET A 180 1.87 -11.75 -22.54
N ASN A 181 1.44 -12.70 -21.70
CA ASN A 181 1.47 -14.12 -22.03
C ASN A 181 0.31 -14.55 -22.95
N CYS A 182 -0.65 -13.67 -23.22
CA CYS A 182 -1.83 -13.95 -24.03
C CYS A 182 -1.63 -13.51 -25.49
N GLU A 183 -1.17 -14.43 -26.34
CA GLU A 183 -1.08 -14.40 -27.80
C GLU A 183 -0.43 -13.17 -28.50
N GLU A 184 0.73 -13.43 -29.12
CA GLU A 184 1.73 -12.52 -29.73
C GLU A 184 1.27 -11.59 -30.88
N ARG A 185 -0.04 -11.43 -31.20
CA ARG A 185 -0.45 -10.75 -32.45
C ARG A 185 -1.46 -9.60 -32.34
N SER A 186 -2.09 -9.37 -31.19
CA SER A 186 -2.95 -8.19 -30.93
C SER A 186 -2.48 -7.32 -29.76
N LEU A 187 -1.37 -7.72 -29.13
CA LEU A 187 -0.87 -7.25 -27.83
C LEU A 187 -0.55 -5.74 -27.73
N GLY A 188 -0.28 -5.09 -28.86
CA GLY A 188 0.23 -3.72 -28.88
C GLY A 188 -0.72 -2.69 -28.28
N ASN A 189 -2.03 -2.83 -28.52
CA ASN A 189 -3.01 -1.84 -28.04
C ASN A 189 -3.47 -2.14 -26.60
N ASP A 190 -3.58 -3.41 -26.22
CA ASP A 190 -4.04 -3.82 -24.90
C ASP A 190 -2.99 -3.53 -23.83
N VAL A 191 -1.70 -3.79 -24.11
CA VAL A 191 -0.60 -3.42 -23.20
C VAL A 191 -0.50 -1.91 -23.04
N LYS A 192 -0.64 -1.14 -24.13
CA LYS A 192 -0.61 0.33 -24.06
C LYS A 192 -1.77 0.88 -23.25
N SER A 193 -2.99 0.38 -23.47
CA SER A 193 -4.15 0.85 -22.71
C SER A 193 -4.02 0.52 -21.22
N TYR A 194 -3.53 -0.69 -20.90
CA TYR A 194 -3.20 -1.08 -19.53
C TYR A 194 -2.13 -0.16 -18.91
N LEU A 195 -0.98 0.02 -19.57
CA LEU A 195 0.07 0.89 -19.05
C LEU A 195 -0.37 2.35 -18.92
N ASN A 196 -1.28 2.85 -19.76
CA ASN A 196 -1.84 4.20 -19.62
C ASN A 196 -2.81 4.33 -18.44
N SER A 197 -3.50 3.26 -18.05
CA SER A 197 -4.50 3.29 -16.98
C SER A 197 -3.92 3.07 -15.58
N TRP A 198 -2.61 2.83 -15.44
CA TRP A 198 -1.97 2.50 -14.16
C TRP A 198 -2.35 3.45 -13.02
N TYR A 199 -2.36 4.77 -13.29
CA TYR A 199 -2.64 5.77 -12.27
C TYR A 199 -4.10 5.70 -11.81
N GLU A 200 -5.01 5.56 -12.77
CA GLU A 200 -6.44 5.41 -12.52
C GLU A 200 -6.78 4.09 -11.82
N ASP A 201 -6.07 3.01 -12.14
CA ASP A 201 -6.31 1.68 -11.60
C ASP A 201 -5.64 1.48 -10.23
N VAL A 202 -4.51 2.15 -9.98
CA VAL A 202 -3.69 1.91 -8.79
C VAL A 202 -3.84 2.99 -7.73
N VAL A 203 -3.83 4.26 -8.13
CA VAL A 203 -3.71 5.42 -7.24
C VAL A 203 -5.07 6.06 -6.98
N CYS A 204 -5.85 6.29 -8.03
CA CYS A 204 -7.18 6.92 -7.94
C CYS A 204 -8.29 6.14 -7.20
N PRO A 205 -8.27 4.79 -7.01
CA PRO A 205 -9.35 4.08 -6.32
C PRO A 205 -9.71 4.65 -4.94
N ILE A 206 -8.69 5.00 -4.13
CA ILE A 206 -8.89 5.56 -2.79
C ILE A 206 -9.59 6.91 -2.89
N GLN A 207 -9.13 7.78 -3.79
CA GLN A 207 -9.77 9.08 -4.04
C GLN A 207 -11.22 8.92 -4.48
N ARG A 208 -11.50 8.01 -5.43
CA ARG A 208 -12.87 7.77 -5.92
C ARG A 208 -13.80 7.32 -4.79
N VAL A 209 -13.34 6.45 -3.91
CA VAL A 209 -14.12 6.01 -2.73
C VAL A 209 -14.35 7.17 -1.77
N VAL A 210 -13.32 7.94 -1.41
CA VAL A 210 -13.49 9.10 -0.52
C VAL A 210 -14.51 10.09 -1.08
N LEU A 211 -14.43 10.40 -2.39
CA LEU A 211 -15.35 11.31 -3.05
C LEU A 211 -16.78 10.76 -3.19
N LEU A 212 -16.92 9.45 -3.37
CA LEU A 212 -18.23 8.80 -3.50
C LEU A 212 -18.98 8.75 -2.16
N PHE A 213 -18.26 8.47 -1.06
CA PHE A 213 -18.87 8.22 0.25
C PHE A 213 -18.96 9.45 1.14
N GLN A 214 -18.06 10.42 1.03
CA GLN A 214 -18.08 11.67 1.81
C GLN A 214 -18.24 11.38 3.32
N GLU A 215 -19.24 11.95 4.00
CA GLU A 215 -19.52 11.72 5.41
C GLU A 215 -19.83 10.25 5.75
N LYS A 216 -20.35 9.48 4.78
CA LYS A 216 -20.63 8.05 4.95
C LYS A 216 -19.36 7.18 4.94
N LEU A 217 -18.19 7.77 4.68
CA LEU A 217 -16.90 7.09 4.74
C LEU A 217 -16.64 6.50 6.13
N THR A 218 -17.20 7.10 7.20
CA THR A 218 -17.10 6.59 8.58
C THR A 218 -17.52 5.11 8.67
N PHE A 219 -18.56 4.71 7.94
CA PHE A 219 -19.06 3.34 7.94
C PHE A 219 -18.09 2.35 7.27
N LEU A 220 -17.39 2.78 6.22
CA LEU A 220 -16.36 1.96 5.57
C LEU A 220 -15.12 1.83 6.45
N LEU A 221 -14.71 2.92 7.11
CA LEU A 221 -13.59 2.90 8.05
C LEU A 221 -13.88 1.96 9.23
N HIS A 222 -15.10 2.03 9.77
CA HIS A 222 -15.56 1.14 10.83
C HIS A 222 -15.53 -0.32 10.36
N ALA A 223 -16.18 -0.62 9.23
CA ALA A 223 -16.22 -1.98 8.66
C ALA A 223 -14.82 -2.56 8.39
N ALA A 224 -13.89 -1.74 7.90
CA ALA A 224 -12.51 -2.17 7.63
C ALA A 224 -11.74 -2.51 8.92
N LEU A 225 -11.92 -1.75 9.99
CA LEU A 225 -11.26 -2.01 11.28
C LEU A 225 -11.93 -3.14 12.08
N SER A 226 -13.25 -3.26 11.98
CA SER A 226 -14.03 -4.32 12.63
C SER A 226 -14.03 -5.63 11.84
N TYR A 227 -13.35 -5.68 10.68
CA TYR A 227 -13.37 -6.84 9.77
C TYR A 227 -14.78 -7.29 9.41
N THR A 228 -15.75 -6.37 9.39
CA THR A 228 -17.13 -6.71 9.08
C THR A 228 -17.28 -6.94 7.57
N PRO A 229 -17.85 -8.08 7.14
CA PRO A 229 -18.05 -8.35 5.72
C PRO A 229 -18.93 -7.29 5.06
N VAL A 230 -18.54 -6.86 3.86
CA VAL A 230 -19.27 -5.87 3.06
C VAL A 230 -19.88 -6.54 1.84
N GLU A 231 -21.20 -6.41 1.70
CA GLU A 231 -21.98 -6.89 0.57
C GLU A 231 -22.49 -5.72 -0.27
N PHE A 232 -22.63 -5.94 -1.57
CA PHE A 232 -22.99 -4.88 -2.52
C PHE A 232 -24.34 -5.19 -3.19
N LYS A 233 -25.18 -4.15 -3.30
CA LYS A 233 -26.38 -4.13 -4.15
C LYS A 233 -26.18 -3.11 -5.25
N GLU A 234 -26.51 -3.51 -6.48
CA GLU A 234 -26.55 -2.63 -7.67
C GLU A 234 -25.27 -1.80 -7.89
N SER A 235 -24.09 -2.38 -7.66
CA SER A 235 -22.80 -1.72 -7.91
C SER A 235 -22.22 -2.13 -9.25
N ASP A 236 -21.65 -1.19 -10.00
CA ASP A 236 -20.78 -1.53 -11.11
C ASP A 236 -19.48 -2.20 -10.61
N GLU A 237 -18.87 -3.04 -11.44
CA GLU A 237 -17.67 -3.80 -11.08
C GLU A 237 -16.46 -2.90 -10.76
N LYS A 238 -16.39 -1.68 -11.32
CA LYS A 238 -15.28 -0.75 -11.02
C LYS A 238 -15.44 -0.19 -9.60
N THR A 239 -16.61 0.30 -9.24
CA THR A 239 -16.92 0.79 -7.90
C THR A 239 -16.72 -0.31 -6.86
N LYS A 240 -17.18 -1.53 -7.13
CA LYS A 240 -16.97 -2.68 -6.26
C LYS A 240 -15.48 -2.98 -6.04
N ARG A 241 -14.67 -2.96 -7.11
CA ARG A 241 -13.21 -3.13 -7.01
C ARG A 241 -12.55 -2.01 -6.19
N ASP A 242 -12.96 -0.76 -6.41
CA ASP A 242 -12.42 0.40 -5.69
C ASP A 242 -12.73 0.30 -4.19
N ILE A 243 -13.96 -0.06 -3.81
CA ILE A 243 -14.36 -0.23 -2.41
C ILE A 243 -13.60 -1.37 -1.75
N ASN A 244 -13.52 -2.54 -2.40
CA ASN A 244 -12.75 -3.66 -1.86
C ASN A 244 -11.28 -3.30 -1.66
N ARG A 245 -10.73 -2.51 -2.57
CA ARG A 245 -9.36 -2.02 -2.44
C ARG A 245 -9.21 -1.06 -1.27
N PHE A 246 -10.11 -0.10 -1.12
CA PHE A 246 -10.12 0.79 0.04
C PHE A 246 -10.20 0.01 1.35
N LEU A 247 -11.12 -0.94 1.47
CA LEU A 247 -11.27 -1.80 2.66
C LEU A 247 -9.98 -2.56 2.96
N SER A 248 -9.34 -3.15 1.94
CA SER A 248 -8.09 -3.89 2.12
C SER A 248 -6.97 -3.00 2.65
N VAL A 249 -6.86 -1.76 2.16
CA VAL A 249 -5.81 -0.82 2.57
C VAL A 249 -6.12 -0.20 3.93
N ALA A 250 -7.40 -0.03 4.28
CA ALA A 250 -7.87 0.52 5.55
C ALA A 250 -7.80 -0.48 6.71
N SER A 251 -7.94 -1.77 6.42
CA SER A 251 -7.90 -2.84 7.41
C SER A 251 -6.50 -3.01 8.01
N LEU A 252 -6.42 -3.64 9.19
CA LEU A 252 -5.14 -4.05 9.79
C LEU A 252 -4.68 -5.43 9.28
N GLN A 253 -5.24 -5.89 8.15
CA GLN A 253 -4.91 -7.20 7.57
C GLN A 253 -3.41 -7.27 7.19
N GLY A 254 -2.76 -8.37 7.54
CA GLY A 254 -1.32 -8.57 7.36
C GLY A 254 -0.45 -8.14 8.56
N LEU A 255 -1.03 -7.47 9.57
CA LEU A 255 -0.36 -7.18 10.84
C LEU A 255 -0.78 -8.12 11.97
N ILE A 256 -1.93 -8.79 11.80
CA ILE A 256 -2.48 -9.79 12.71
C ILE A 256 -2.19 -11.17 12.13
N HIS A 257 -1.82 -12.14 12.98
CA HIS A 257 -1.57 -13.52 12.57
C HIS A 257 -2.80 -14.09 11.83
N GLU A 258 -2.59 -14.82 10.74
CA GLU A 258 -3.66 -15.29 9.85
C GLU A 258 -4.73 -16.15 10.56
N GLY A 259 -4.33 -16.95 11.56
CA GLY A 259 -5.26 -17.70 12.40
C GLY A 259 -6.14 -16.80 13.28
N THR A 260 -5.57 -15.71 13.81
CA THR A 260 -6.31 -14.71 14.57
C THR A 260 -7.26 -13.92 13.67
N MET A 261 -6.87 -13.63 12.43
CA MET A 261 -7.74 -12.99 11.44
C MET A 261 -9.01 -13.79 11.16
N THR A 262 -8.88 -15.11 10.96
CA THR A 262 -10.04 -15.98 10.73
C THR A 262 -10.98 -15.96 11.93
N SER A 263 -10.42 -16.05 13.14
CA SER A 263 -11.16 -16.00 14.40
C SER A 263 -11.82 -14.65 14.63
N LEU A 264 -11.16 -13.54 14.22
CA LEU A 264 -11.70 -12.19 14.27
C LEU A 264 -12.90 -12.06 13.34
N CYS A 265 -12.76 -12.47 12.08
CA CYS A 265 -13.87 -12.45 11.13
C CYS A 265 -15.07 -13.25 11.66
N MET A 266 -14.84 -14.45 12.22
CA MET A 266 -15.90 -15.26 12.82
C MET A 266 -16.55 -14.58 14.01
N ALA A 267 -15.77 -14.14 15.00
CA ALA A 267 -16.27 -13.45 16.19
C ALA A 267 -17.07 -12.18 15.86
N MET A 268 -16.64 -11.44 14.84
CA MET A 268 -17.31 -10.23 14.36
C MET A 268 -18.63 -10.54 13.64
N THR A 269 -18.75 -11.72 13.01
CA THR A 269 -19.99 -12.17 12.36
C THR A 269 -20.96 -12.89 13.30
N GLU A 270 -20.47 -13.54 14.36
CA GLU A 270 -21.30 -14.26 15.33
C GLU A 270 -22.04 -13.31 16.28
N GLU A 271 -21.46 -12.15 16.61
CA GLU A 271 -22.12 -11.11 17.40
C GLU A 271 -23.10 -10.27 16.55
N GLN A 272 -24.24 -10.85 16.15
CA GLN A 272 -25.46 -10.18 15.61
C GLN A 272 -25.33 -9.13 14.48
N HIS A 273 -24.13 -8.87 13.96
CA HIS A 273 -23.91 -7.91 12.89
C HIS A 273 -23.92 -8.65 11.56
N LYS A 274 -25.11 -8.65 10.94
CA LYS A 274 -25.27 -8.92 9.52
C LYS A 274 -24.23 -8.11 8.74
N SER A 275 -23.72 -8.68 7.67
CA SER A 275 -22.89 -7.98 6.69
C SER A 275 -23.40 -6.57 6.41
N VAL A 276 -22.45 -5.64 6.28
CA VAL A 276 -22.77 -4.26 5.90
C VAL A 276 -23.18 -4.29 4.45
N ILE A 277 -24.42 -3.90 4.17
CA ILE A 277 -24.96 -3.87 2.81
C ILE A 277 -24.81 -2.45 2.29
N ILE A 278 -24.06 -2.29 1.20
CA ILE A 278 -23.90 -1.03 0.47
C ILE A 278 -24.78 -1.09 -0.78
N ASP A 279 -25.78 -0.22 -0.83
CA ASP A 279 -26.66 -0.06 -1.97
C ASP A 279 -26.20 1.13 -2.83
N CYS A 280 -25.75 0.84 -4.05
CA CYS A 280 -25.24 1.82 -5.01
C CYS A 280 -26.26 2.18 -6.11
N SER A 281 -27.54 1.85 -5.94
CA SER A 281 -28.62 2.17 -6.90
C SER A 281 -28.81 3.68 -7.14
N GLY A 282 -28.49 4.49 -6.13
CA GLY A 282 -28.60 5.94 -6.17
C GLY A 282 -27.28 6.67 -6.44
N PRO A 283 -27.34 8.00 -6.67
CA PRO A 283 -26.14 8.83 -6.86
C PRO A 283 -25.23 8.88 -5.62
N GLN A 284 -25.77 8.54 -4.44
CA GLN A 284 -25.02 8.37 -3.21
C GLN A 284 -25.32 6.98 -2.62
N PRO A 285 -24.30 6.20 -2.24
CA PRO A 285 -24.50 4.89 -1.64
C PRO A 285 -25.30 4.96 -0.34
N GLN A 286 -26.16 3.98 -0.10
CA GLN A 286 -26.87 3.79 1.16
C GLN A 286 -26.27 2.61 1.93
N PHE A 287 -26.27 2.69 3.27
CA PHE A 287 -25.74 1.65 4.13
C PHE A 287 -26.86 1.02 4.94
N HIS A 288 -26.80 -0.29 5.08
CA HIS A 288 -27.60 -1.05 6.03
C HIS A 288 -26.69 -1.89 6.92
N ASN A 289 -27.05 -2.03 8.20
CA ASN A 289 -26.27 -2.74 9.23
C ASN A 289 -24.87 -2.16 9.47
N ALA A 290 -24.66 -0.88 9.19
CA ALA A 290 -23.37 -0.23 9.42
C ALA A 290 -23.21 0.26 10.86
N GLY A 291 -22.03 0.01 11.44
CA GLY A 291 -21.57 0.63 12.68
C GLY A 291 -20.77 1.91 12.43
N SER A 292 -20.72 2.79 13.42
CA SER A 292 -19.83 3.96 13.47
C SER A 292 -19.35 4.16 14.90
N ASN A 293 -18.24 4.84 15.07
CA ASN A 293 -17.74 5.29 16.36
C ASN A 293 -17.01 6.63 16.20
N ARG A 294 -16.76 7.31 17.33
CA ARG A 294 -16.12 8.64 17.32
C ARG A 294 -14.77 8.61 16.61
N PHE A 295 -14.00 7.54 16.76
CA PHE A 295 -12.70 7.40 16.09
C PHE A 295 -12.85 7.46 14.56
N CYS A 296 -13.77 6.69 13.99
CA CYS A 296 -14.01 6.68 12.55
C CYS A 296 -14.59 8.02 12.06
N GLU A 297 -15.41 8.68 12.86
CA GLU A 297 -15.94 10.03 12.57
C GLU A 297 -14.84 11.08 12.53
N ASP A 298 -13.94 11.09 13.52
CA ASP A 298 -12.81 12.02 13.58
C ASP A 298 -11.87 11.85 12.36
N TRP A 299 -11.61 10.61 11.95
CA TRP A 299 -10.80 10.33 10.77
C TRP A 299 -11.52 10.64 9.46
N MET A 300 -12.82 10.39 9.38
CA MET A 300 -13.65 10.82 8.25
C MET A 300 -13.55 12.35 8.07
N GLN A 301 -13.58 13.13 9.15
CA GLN A 301 -13.33 14.58 9.08
C GLN A 301 -11.93 14.90 8.54
N ALA A 302 -10.89 14.15 8.93
CA ALA A 302 -9.55 14.33 8.36
C ALA A 302 -9.51 14.06 6.84
N PHE A 303 -10.25 13.07 6.34
CA PHE A 303 -10.42 12.85 4.91
C PHE A 303 -11.15 14.01 4.23
N LEU A 304 -12.24 14.51 4.80
CA LEU A 304 -13.02 15.62 4.22
C LEU A 304 -12.21 16.93 4.18
N HIS A 305 -11.46 17.26 5.23
CA HIS A 305 -10.55 18.40 5.22
C HIS A 305 -9.43 18.24 4.18
N GLY A 306 -8.91 17.01 4.01
CA GLY A 306 -7.93 16.70 2.97
C GLY A 306 -8.52 16.71 1.54
N ALA A 307 -9.84 16.56 1.40
CA ALA A 307 -10.50 16.43 0.11
C ALA A 307 -10.50 17.73 -0.70
N GLU A 308 -10.32 18.88 -0.07
CA GLU A 308 -10.13 20.16 -0.77
C GLU A 308 -8.93 20.12 -1.71
N ALA A 309 -7.90 19.31 -1.41
CA ALA A 309 -6.75 19.11 -2.28
C ALA A 309 -6.98 18.04 -3.36
N GLY A 310 -7.97 17.15 -3.18
CA GLY A 310 -8.26 16.04 -4.10
C GLY A 310 -7.08 15.12 -4.40
N ASN A 311 -6.01 15.16 -3.60
CA ASN A 311 -4.76 14.47 -3.90
C ASN A 311 -4.83 13.02 -3.39
N PRO A 312 -4.80 12.00 -4.28
CA PRO A 312 -4.89 10.60 -3.87
C PRO A 312 -3.73 10.15 -2.96
N PHE A 313 -2.55 10.76 -3.08
CA PHE A 313 -1.41 10.46 -2.19
C PHE A 313 -1.67 10.94 -0.77
N LEU A 314 -2.33 12.09 -0.59
CA LEU A 314 -2.71 12.60 0.72
C LEU A 314 -3.75 11.68 1.37
N PHE A 315 -4.77 11.24 0.62
CA PHE A 315 -5.73 10.29 1.16
C PHE A 315 -5.08 8.97 1.59
N ARG A 316 -4.13 8.45 0.81
CA ARG A 316 -3.37 7.28 1.23
C ARG A 316 -2.57 7.53 2.50
N GLN A 317 -1.93 8.69 2.64
CA GLN A 317 -1.19 9.05 3.86
C GLN A 317 -2.12 9.15 5.08
N VAL A 318 -3.30 9.76 4.95
CA VAL A 318 -4.32 9.82 6.01
C VAL A 318 -4.74 8.40 6.41
N LEU A 319 -4.91 7.50 5.43
CA LEU A 319 -5.29 6.11 5.68
C LEU A 319 -4.19 5.31 6.41
N GLU A 320 -2.92 5.55 6.10
CA GLU A 320 -1.80 4.96 6.84
C GLU A 320 -1.74 5.47 8.29
N ASN A 321 -1.94 6.78 8.50
CA ASN A 321 -1.98 7.33 9.85
C ASN A 321 -3.16 6.80 10.67
N PHE A 322 -4.32 6.62 10.03
CA PHE A 322 -5.49 5.96 10.61
C PHE A 322 -5.15 4.56 11.14
N LYS A 323 -4.50 3.73 10.30
CA LYS A 323 -4.05 2.39 10.71
C LYS A 323 -3.03 2.46 11.84
N LEU A 324 -2.01 3.30 11.71
CA LEU A 324 -0.96 3.46 12.74
C LEU A 324 -1.57 3.80 14.10
N LYS A 325 -2.56 4.69 14.13
CA LYS A 325 -3.25 5.04 15.38
C LYS A 325 -4.04 3.86 15.95
N ALA A 326 -4.79 3.12 15.12
CA ALA A 326 -5.52 1.93 15.56
C ALA A 326 -4.58 0.83 16.12
N ILE A 327 -3.42 0.63 15.50
CA ILE A 327 -2.38 -0.30 15.98
C ILE A 327 -1.80 0.15 17.33
N GLN A 328 -1.47 1.44 17.46
CA GLN A 328 -0.97 2.01 18.71
C GLN A 328 -1.99 1.81 19.84
N ASP A 329 -3.26 2.10 19.57
CA ASP A 329 -4.32 1.98 20.57
C ASP A 329 -4.56 0.52 20.97
N THR A 330 -4.48 -0.42 20.01
CA THR A 330 -4.53 -1.86 20.27
C THR A 330 -3.36 -2.31 21.15
N ASN A 331 -2.13 -1.89 20.85
CA ASN A 331 -0.94 -2.23 21.63
C ASN A 331 -0.96 -1.63 23.05
N ASN A 332 -1.44 -0.39 23.19
CA ASN A 332 -1.66 0.25 24.49
C ASN A 332 -2.69 -0.53 25.31
N LEU A 333 -3.81 -0.92 24.69
CA LEU A 333 -4.85 -1.71 25.35
C LEU A 333 -4.31 -3.06 25.84
N LYS A 334 -3.58 -3.79 25.01
CA LYS A 334 -2.91 -5.05 25.40
C LYS A 334 -2.02 -4.87 26.63
N ARG A 335 -1.23 -3.78 26.66
CA ARG A 335 -0.37 -3.46 27.80
C ARG A 335 -1.19 -3.14 29.05
N PHE A 336 -2.28 -2.39 28.93
CA PHE A 336 -3.15 -2.07 30.07
C PHE A 336 -3.86 -3.31 30.63
N ILE A 337 -4.29 -4.23 29.77
CA ILE A 337 -4.95 -5.47 30.22
C ILE A 337 -4.02 -6.32 31.07
N ARG A 338 -2.76 -6.51 30.62
CA ARG A 338 -1.75 -7.21 31.43
C ARG A 338 -1.50 -6.55 32.80
N GLN A 339 -1.62 -5.23 32.89
CA GLN A 339 -1.49 -4.52 34.17
C GLN A 339 -2.76 -4.65 35.04
N ALA A 340 -3.93 -4.68 34.41
CA ALA A 340 -5.22 -4.78 35.07
C ALA A 340 -5.42 -6.12 35.79
N GLU A 341 -4.77 -7.19 35.31
CA GLU A 341 -4.74 -8.51 35.98
C GLU A 341 -4.25 -8.42 37.44
N MET A 342 -3.34 -7.49 37.75
CA MET A 342 -2.72 -7.35 39.06
C MET A 342 -3.18 -6.11 39.83
N ASN A 343 -3.96 -5.21 39.23
CA ASN A 343 -4.23 -3.90 39.79
C ASN A 343 -5.57 -3.29 39.33
N HIS A 344 -6.50 -3.10 40.26
CA HIS A 344 -7.80 -2.47 39.99
C HIS A 344 -7.69 -1.02 39.47
N TYR A 345 -6.64 -0.28 39.86
CA TYR A 345 -6.40 1.05 39.30
C TYR A 345 -5.98 0.98 37.82
N ALA A 346 -5.25 -0.06 37.43
CA ALA A 346 -4.94 -0.31 36.03
C ALA A 346 -6.18 -0.74 35.23
N LEU A 347 -7.09 -1.51 35.84
CA LEU A 347 -8.41 -1.81 35.25
C LEU A 347 -9.21 -0.53 34.99
N PHE A 348 -9.27 0.39 35.96
CA PHE A 348 -9.93 1.69 35.78
C PHE A 348 -9.26 2.52 34.66
N LYS A 349 -7.92 2.55 34.58
CA LYS A 349 -7.21 3.20 33.46
C LYS A 349 -7.56 2.59 32.11
N CYS A 350 -7.68 1.26 32.06
CA CYS A 350 -8.08 0.55 30.85
C CYS A 350 -9.49 0.96 30.40
N TYR A 351 -10.46 1.00 31.32
CA TYR A 351 -11.81 1.50 31.05
C TYR A 351 -11.80 2.96 30.55
N MET A 352 -11.07 3.85 31.22
CA MET A 352 -10.96 5.25 30.80
C MET A 352 -10.33 5.40 29.42
N PHE A 353 -9.33 4.58 29.10
CA PHE A 353 -8.72 4.55 27.78
C PHE A 353 -9.72 4.13 26.70
N LEU A 354 -10.47 3.04 26.92
CA LEU A 354 -11.50 2.56 25.98
C LEU A 354 -12.59 3.62 25.72
N LYS A 355 -13.02 4.33 26.76
CA LYS A 355 -14.01 5.41 26.64
C LYS A 355 -13.46 6.63 25.86
N ASN A 356 -12.17 6.93 26.01
CA ASN A 356 -11.57 8.14 25.46
C ASN A 356 -10.93 7.96 24.07
N CYS A 357 -10.50 6.75 23.69
CA CYS A 357 -9.91 6.49 22.37
C CYS A 357 -10.94 6.59 21.21
N GLY A 358 -12.23 6.42 21.50
CA GLY A 358 -13.31 6.55 20.50
C GLY A 358 -13.54 5.32 19.62
N SER A 359 -12.73 4.27 19.75
CA SER A 359 -12.84 2.98 19.04
C SER A 359 -12.91 1.78 20.00
N GLY A 360 -13.32 2.01 21.25
CA GLY A 360 -13.31 0.99 22.30
C GLY A 360 -14.13 -0.26 21.96
N ASP A 361 -15.19 -0.12 21.16
CA ASP A 361 -16.00 -1.23 20.63
C ASP A 361 -15.19 -2.18 19.74
N ILE A 362 -14.36 -1.63 18.86
CA ILE A 362 -13.50 -2.41 17.97
C ILE A 362 -12.32 -2.99 18.74
N LEU A 363 -11.65 -2.17 19.56
CA LEU A 363 -10.43 -2.58 20.27
C LEU A 363 -10.70 -3.73 21.25
N LEU A 364 -11.83 -3.69 21.98
CA LEU A 364 -12.22 -4.79 22.87
C LEU A 364 -12.41 -6.09 22.11
N LYS A 365 -13.07 -6.06 20.95
CA LYS A 365 -13.28 -7.25 20.13
C LYS A 365 -11.97 -7.80 19.58
N ILE A 366 -11.06 -6.94 19.12
CA ILE A 366 -9.74 -7.35 18.64
C ILE A 366 -8.98 -8.12 19.72
N VAL A 367 -8.87 -7.51 20.90
CA VAL A 367 -8.16 -8.10 22.04
C VAL A 367 -8.83 -9.38 22.53
N LYS A 368 -10.17 -9.44 22.56
CA LYS A 368 -10.92 -10.62 22.99
C LYS A 368 -10.52 -11.86 22.20
N VAL A 369 -10.34 -11.71 20.88
CA VAL A 369 -9.92 -12.80 20.00
C VAL A 369 -8.42 -13.08 20.13
N GLU A 370 -7.58 -12.06 20.18
CA GLU A 370 -6.12 -12.26 20.33
C GLU A 370 -5.72 -12.89 21.67
N HIS A 371 -6.51 -12.66 22.72
CA HIS A 371 -6.30 -13.20 24.06
C HIS A 371 -7.23 -14.38 24.38
N GLU A 372 -7.81 -15.04 23.37
CA GLU A 372 -8.68 -16.18 23.58
C GLU A 372 -7.97 -17.35 24.31
N GLU A 373 -6.64 -17.42 24.25
CA GLU A 373 -5.86 -18.43 24.96
C GLU A 373 -5.41 -18.02 26.37
N MET A 374 -5.62 -16.76 26.77
CA MET A 374 -5.16 -16.21 28.07
C MET A 374 -6.35 -16.01 29.04
N PRO A 375 -6.57 -16.91 30.02
CA PRO A 375 -7.74 -16.86 30.89
C PRO A 375 -7.80 -15.61 31.78
N GLU A 376 -6.65 -15.08 32.20
CA GLU A 376 -6.56 -13.86 33.01
C GLU A 376 -7.05 -12.64 32.21
N ALA A 377 -6.58 -12.49 30.98
CA ALA A 377 -7.03 -11.45 30.07
C ALA A 377 -8.53 -11.55 29.76
N LYS A 378 -9.08 -12.77 29.62
CA LYS A 378 -10.53 -12.97 29.44
C LYS A 378 -11.36 -12.38 30.58
N SER A 379 -10.92 -12.58 31.83
CA SER A 379 -11.62 -12.05 33.00
C SER A 379 -11.66 -10.51 32.99
N VAL A 380 -10.52 -9.89 32.66
CA VAL A 380 -10.40 -8.44 32.53
C VAL A 380 -11.27 -7.91 31.39
N VAL A 381 -11.24 -8.56 30.23
CA VAL A 381 -12.05 -8.18 29.05
C VAL A 381 -13.54 -8.28 29.37
N ALA A 382 -14.00 -9.34 30.03
CA ALA A 382 -15.41 -9.51 30.39
C ALA A 382 -15.92 -8.38 31.31
N VAL A 383 -15.11 -8.00 32.29
CA VAL A 383 -15.42 -6.88 33.20
C VAL A 383 -15.43 -5.54 32.45
N LEU A 384 -14.50 -5.33 31.52
CA LEU A 384 -14.48 -4.12 30.68
C LEU A 384 -15.70 -4.05 29.76
N GLU A 385 -16.12 -5.16 29.16
CA GLU A 385 -17.34 -5.24 28.35
C GLU A 385 -18.58 -4.86 29.17
N GLU A 386 -18.67 -5.32 30.42
CA GLU A 386 -19.76 -4.96 31.34
C GLU A 386 -19.79 -3.44 31.60
N PHE A 387 -18.66 -2.86 32.00
CA PHE A 387 -18.58 -1.41 32.26
C PHE A 387 -18.83 -0.56 31.00
N MET A 388 -18.43 -1.04 29.83
CA MET A 388 -18.69 -0.34 28.57
C MET A 388 -20.18 -0.41 28.16
N ARG A 389 -20.89 -1.50 28.47
CA ARG A 389 -22.34 -1.62 28.24
C ARG A 389 -23.14 -0.74 29.18
N GLU A 390 -22.78 -0.67 30.47
CA GLU A 390 -23.47 0.17 31.45
C GLU A 390 -23.40 1.66 31.13
N ALA A 391 -22.33 2.12 30.49
CA ALA A 391 -22.16 3.52 30.10
C ALA A 391 -23.01 3.96 28.89
N LEU A 392 -23.65 3.01 28.18
CA LEU A 392 -24.53 3.27 27.03
C LEU A 392 -26.02 3.34 27.41
N VAL A 393 -26.34 3.10 28.69
CA VAL A 393 -27.68 3.27 29.29
C VAL A 393 -27.71 4.58 30.08
#